data_AF-A0A8H6DRW0-F1
#
_entry.id   AF-A0A8H6DRW0-F1
#
_cell.length_a   1.000
_cell.length_b   1.000
_cell.length_c   1.000
_cell.angle_alpha   90.00
_cell.angle_beta   90.00
_cell.angle_gamma   90.00
#
_symmetry.space_group_name_H-M   'P 1'
#
loop_
_entity.id
_entity.type
_entity.pdbx_description
1 polymer ?
#
loop_
_entity_poly.entity_id
_entity_poly.type
_entity_poly.pdbx_seq_one_letter_code
_entity_poly.pdbx_strand_id
1 'polypeptide(L)' 'MDHVGIWKYNFELSIRPSEGCCRYAIYGLGGCGKTALALETAYRTREQQPQRAVFWVPAIDQADFEQAYREI' A
#
# COMPACT_ATOMS: atom_id res chain seq x y z
N MET A 1 1.20 -17.86 -28.00
CA MET A 1 -0.05 -17.07 -28.09
C MET A 1 -0.85 -17.50 -26.89
N ASP A 2 -0.66 -16.77 -25.80
CA ASP A 2 -1.27 -17.01 -24.49
C ASP A 2 -0.94 -15.76 -23.64
N HIS A 3 -1.75 -14.71 -23.85
CA HIS A 3 -1.57 -13.36 -23.31
C HIS A 3 -1.83 -13.21 -21.79
N VAL A 4 -1.77 -14.30 -21.02
CA VAL A 4 -2.19 -14.32 -19.61
C VAL A 4 -1.01 -14.43 -18.62
N GLY A 5 0.20 -14.75 -19.10
CA GLY A 5 1.36 -15.02 -18.22
C GLY A 5 2.27 -13.82 -17.89
N ILE A 6 2.27 -12.76 -18.70
CA ILE A 6 3.32 -11.73 -18.60
C ILE A 6 3.09 -10.78 -17.41
N TRP A 7 1.85 -10.46 -17.09
CA TRP A 7 1.53 -9.53 -15.99
C TRP A 7 1.70 -10.16 -14.60
N LYS A 8 1.64 -11.50 -14.49
CA LYS A 8 1.75 -12.19 -13.20
C LYS A 8 3.20 -12.23 -12.71
N TYR A 9 4.14 -12.59 -13.59
CA TYR A 9 5.55 -12.70 -13.23
C TYR A 9 6.27 -11.34 -13.03
N ASN A 10 5.82 -10.27 -13.70
CA ASN A 10 6.49 -8.97 -13.60
C ASN A 10 6.09 -8.14 -12.37
N PHE A 11 4.96 -8.46 -11.72
CA PHE A 11 4.51 -7.75 -10.52
C PHE A 11 5.11 -8.33 -9.23
N GLU A 12 5.40 -9.64 -9.22
CA GLU A 12 5.97 -10.34 -8.06
C GLU A 12 7.50 -10.29 -7.99
N LEU A 13 8.22 -10.14 -9.12
CA LEU A 13 9.69 -10.18 -9.12
C LEU A 13 10.41 -8.92 -8.58
N SER A 14 9.71 -7.80 -8.36
CA SER A 14 10.32 -6.57 -7.81
C SER A 14 10.29 -6.48 -6.28
N ILE A 15 9.58 -7.38 -5.60
CA ILE A 15 9.39 -7.31 -4.14
C ILE A 15 10.14 -8.49 -3.53
N ARG A 16 11.47 -8.39 -3.43
CA ARG A 16 12.20 -9.20 -2.45
C ARG A 16 12.00 -8.52 -1.10
N PRO A 17 11.21 -9.06 -0.17
CA PRO A 17 11.27 -8.57 1.19
C PRO A 17 12.65 -8.96 1.73
N SER A 18 13.44 -7.97 2.13
CA SER A 18 14.38 -8.20 3.23
C SER A 18 13.54 -8.69 4.43
N GLU A 19 14.07 -9.49 5.34
CA GLU A 19 13.31 -10.08 6.46
C GLU A 19 12.82 -9.01 7.46
N GLY A 20 11.87 -8.19 7.02
CA GLY A 20 11.50 -6.89 7.53
C GLY A 20 10.43 -6.27 6.61
N CYS A 21 9.67 -5.33 7.17
CA CYS A 21 8.47 -4.70 6.58
C CYS A 21 8.42 -4.62 5.04
N CYS A 22 7.38 -5.21 4.43
CA CYS A 22 7.10 -5.07 3.01
C CYS A 22 6.57 -3.66 2.69
N ARG A 23 7.21 -2.95 1.75
CA ARG A 23 6.77 -1.65 1.25
C ARG A 23 6.02 -1.82 -0.07
N TYR A 24 4.84 -1.21 -0.18
CA TYR A 24 4.01 -1.24 -1.39
C TYR A 24 3.67 0.19 -1.83
N ALA A 25 3.47 0.38 -3.14
CA ALA A 25 3.03 1.64 -3.73
C ALA A 25 1.84 1.40 -4.66
N ILE A 26 0.80 2.23 -4.54
CA ILE A 26 -0.39 2.19 -5.41
C ILE A 26 -0.31 3.37 -6.38
N TYR A 27 -0.17 3.10 -7.68
CA TYR A 27 -0.03 4.11 -8.73
C TYR A 27 -1.02 3.87 -9.89
N GLY A 28 -1.32 4.91 -10.66
CA GLY A 28 -2.32 4.86 -11.74
C GLY A 28 -2.94 6.22 -12.06
N LEU A 29 -3.69 6.32 -13.15
CA LEU A 29 -4.32 7.55 -13.63
C LEU A 29 -5.32 8.14 -12.61
N GLY A 30 -5.65 9.42 -12.78
CA GLY A 30 -6.69 10.08 -12.00
C GLY A 30 -8.03 9.34 -12.12
N GLY A 31 -8.77 9.21 -11.01
CA GLY A 31 -10.07 8.54 -11.01
C GLY A 31 -10.06 7.00 -10.95
N CYS A 32 -8.91 6.32 -11.03
CA CYS A 32 -8.84 4.85 -10.96
C CYS A 32 -9.10 4.22 -9.57
N GLY A 33 -9.49 5.00 -8.55
CA GLY A 33 -9.86 4.46 -7.24
C GLY A 33 -8.70 4.05 -6.32
N LYS A 34 -7.47 4.54 -6.53
CA LYS A 34 -6.28 4.21 -5.72
C LYS A 34 -6.50 4.38 -4.20
N THR A 35 -7.09 5.51 -3.81
CA THR A 35 -7.41 5.80 -2.40
C THR A 35 -8.47 4.85 -1.85
N ALA A 36 -9.48 4.52 -2.66
CA ALA A 36 -10.51 3.55 -2.26
C ALA A 36 -9.91 2.15 -2.03
N LEU A 37 -8.98 1.72 -2.89
CA LEU A 37 -8.25 0.46 -2.72
C LEU A 37 -7.39 0.43 -1.45
N ALA A 38 -6.70 1.54 -1.13
CA ALA A 38 -5.92 1.66 0.10
C ALA A 38 -6.83 1.54 1.35
N LEU A 39 -7.98 2.24 1.33
CA LEU A 39 -8.96 2.18 2.41
C LEU A 39 -9.56 0.77 2.58
N GLU A 40 -9.99 0.13 1.49
CA GLU A 40 -10.50 -1.24 1.52
C GLU A 40 -9.47 -2.21 2.13
N THR A 41 -8.19 -2.05 1.78
CA THR A 41 -7.11 -2.87 2.33
C THR A 41 -6.93 -2.64 3.84
N ALA A 42 -7.02 -1.39 4.29
CA ALA A 42 -6.98 -1.04 5.71
C ALA A 42 -8.15 -1.67 6.49
N TYR A 43 -9.37 -1.59 5.96
CA TYR A 43 -10.55 -2.20 6.58
C TYR A 43 -10.44 -3.72 6.67
N ARG A 44 -10.09 -4.39 5.56
CA ARG A 44 -9.88 -5.85 5.55
C ARG A 44 -8.79 -6.30 6.51
N THR A 45 -7.70 -5.53 6.62
CA THR A 45 -6.62 -5.82 7.57
C THR A 45 -7.14 -5.79 9.00
N ARG A 46 -7.96 -4.80 9.35
CA ARG A 46 -8.57 -4.70 10.66
C ARG A 46 -9.54 -5.86 10.96
N GLU A 47 -10.31 -6.31 9.97
CA GLU A 47 -11.21 -7.45 10.13
C GLU A 47 -10.47 -8.79 10.30
N GLN A 48 -9.43 -9.01 9.49
CA GLN A 48 -8.69 -10.28 9.45
C GLN A 48 -7.60 -10.37 10.52
N GLN A 49 -7.05 -9.24 10.94
CA GLN A 49 -5.94 -9.15 11.91
C GLN A 49 -6.24 -8.07 12.96
N PRO A 50 -7.17 -8.31 13.91
CA PRO A 50 -7.62 -7.28 14.86
C PRO A 50 -6.52 -6.73 15.77
N GLN A 51 -5.42 -7.47 15.95
CA GLN A 51 -4.26 -7.05 16.74
C GLN A 51 -3.32 -6.12 15.97
N ARG A 52 -3.50 -5.95 14.65
CA ARG A 52 -2.64 -5.11 13.82
C ARG A 52 -3.18 -3.69 13.76
N ALA A 53 -2.36 -2.73 14.16
CA ALA A 53 -2.69 -1.32 14.02
C ALA A 53 -2.54 -0.86 12.56
N VAL A 54 -3.45 0.01 12.11
CA VAL A 54 -3.41 0.66 10.81
C VAL A 54 -3.44 2.17 11.02
N PHE A 55 -2.45 2.86 10.47
CA PHE A 55 -2.29 4.31 10.61
C PHE A 55 -2.40 4.99 9.25
N TRP A 56 -3.16 6.08 9.18
CA TRP A 56 -3.27 6.90 7.97
C TRP A 56 -2.45 8.18 8.16
N VAL A 57 -1.37 8.31 7.40
CA VAL A 57 -0.44 9.45 7.51
C VAL A 57 -0.52 10.28 6.23
N PRO A 58 -0.89 11.57 6.30
CA PRO A 58 -0.81 12.47 5.15
C PRO A 58 0.65 12.67 4.73
N ALA A 59 0.90 12.72 3.42
CA ALA A 59 2.25 12.86 2.85
C ALA A 59 2.29 13.90 1.72
N ILE A 60 1.58 15.02 1.90
CA ILE A 60 1.46 16.09 0.89
C ILE A 60 2.80 16.83 0.75
N ASP A 61 3.45 17.11 1.87
CA ASP A 61 4.84 17.57 1.94
C ASP A 61 5.59 16.87 3.07
N GLN A 62 6.91 17.07 3.11
CA GLN A 62 7.78 16.39 4.05
C GLN A 62 7.57 16.86 5.50
N ALA A 63 7.32 18.15 5.73
CA ALA A 63 7.17 18.68 7.07
C ALA A 63 5.88 18.17 7.72
N ASP A 64 4.77 18.21 6.97
CA ASP A 64 3.48 17.68 7.38
C ASP A 64 3.53 16.17 7.60
N PHE A 65 4.25 15.42 6.76
CA PHE A 65 4.46 13.99 6.95
C PHE A 65 5.20 13.67 8.25
N GLU A 66 6.32 14.35 8.50
CA GLU A 66 7.13 14.15 9.70
C GLU A 66 6.34 14.51 10.97
N GLN A 67 5.58 15.59 10.94
CA GLN A 67 4.74 16.01 12.06
C GLN A 67 3.62 15.00 12.32
N ALA A 68 2.86 14.62 11.27
CA ALA A 68 1.76 13.66 11.41
C ALA A 68 2.24 12.29 11.91
N TYR A 69 3.45 11.87 11.54
CA TYR A 69 4.03 10.64 12.04
C TYR A 69 4.38 10.70 13.54
N ARG A 70 4.81 11.87 14.05
CA ARG A 70 5.14 12.05 15.49
C ARG A 70 3.91 12.10 16.40
N GLU A 71 2.75 12.45 15.85
CA GLU A 71 1.49 12.56 16.59
C GLU A 71 0.76 11.22 16.77
N ILE A 72 1.27 10.15 16.17
CA ILE A 72 0.78 8.77 16.26
C ILE A 72 1.50 8.03 17.37
#